data_AF-A0A6A6XCN4-F1
#
_entry.id   AF-A0A6A6XCN4-F1
#
_cell.length_a   1.000
_cell.length_b   1.000
_cell.length_c   1.000
_cell.angle_alpha   90.00
_cell.angle_beta   90.00
_cell.angle_gamma   90.00
#
_symmetry.space_group_name_H-M   'P 1'
#
loop_
_entity.id
_entity.type
_entity.pdbx_description
1 polymer ?
#
loop_
_entity_poly.entity_id
_entity_poly.type
_entity_poly.pdbx_seq_one_letter_code
_entity_poly.pdbx_strand_id
1 'polypeptide(L)'
;SALSPQQLQHLHDKAQSNLDIKLKKVPYRAFLTPGIAGIYDAKEDTVVERVPGDLQLPFFFSRYNDIARTGFIARVDTPDFDICRAIWYYQMDKKHTFDIYYCQARFNLLVAVLAKAMSDKSIRICAPEALRFAEAYIDAWCWHTINPDIDMFTPQEIFLDIWREGHYDLIAFTSSQLNAANRAYQKLKAQVP
;
A
#
# COMPACT_ATOMS: atom_id res chain seq x y z
N SER A 1 22.43 21.58 -29.88
CA SER A 1 23.48 22.30 -29.14
C SER A 1 23.71 21.61 -27.80
N ALA A 2 24.95 21.34 -27.42
CA ALA A 2 25.25 20.80 -26.09
C ALA A 2 24.91 21.83 -25.01
N LEU A 3 24.39 21.38 -23.87
CA LEU A 3 24.09 22.24 -22.72
C LEU A 3 25.38 22.75 -22.07
N SER A 4 25.36 23.98 -21.55
CA SER A 4 26.48 24.51 -20.78
C SER A 4 26.57 23.86 -19.40
N PRO A 5 27.75 23.85 -18.75
CA PRO A 5 27.90 23.32 -17.39
C PRO A 5 26.94 23.95 -16.37
N GLN A 6 26.67 25.26 -16.50
CA GLN A 6 25.72 25.97 -15.63
C GLN A 6 24.28 25.49 -15.84
N GLN A 7 23.89 25.22 -17.09
CA GLN A 7 22.58 24.66 -17.40
C GLN A 7 22.42 23.25 -16.84
N LEU A 8 23.47 22.41 -16.96
CA LEU A 8 23.48 21.06 -16.39
C LEU A 8 23.36 21.08 -14.87
N GLN A 9 24.10 21.95 -14.17
CA GLN A 9 23.99 22.10 -12.72
C GLN A 9 22.58 22.54 -12.31
N HIS A 10 22.01 23.54 -13.00
CA HIS A 10 20.66 24.00 -12.69
C HIS A 10 19.60 22.89 -12.88
N LEU A 11 19.73 22.07 -13.93
CA LEU A 11 18.86 20.93 -14.16
C LEU A 11 19.03 19.86 -13.08
N HIS A 12 20.26 19.60 -12.64
CA HIS A 12 20.55 18.69 -11.53
C HIS A 12 19.87 19.16 -10.24
N ASP A 13 20.06 20.42 -9.84
CA ASP A 13 19.46 20.97 -8.61
C ASP A 13 17.93 20.91 -8.65
N LYS A 14 17.35 21.22 -9.81
CA LYS A 14 15.90 21.11 -10.03
C LYS A 14 15.42 19.66 -9.96
N ALA A 15 16.17 18.71 -10.52
CA ALA A 15 15.83 17.30 -10.48
C ALA A 15 15.91 16.74 -9.04
N GLN A 16 16.92 17.15 -8.26
CA GLN A 16 17.04 16.78 -6.84
C GLN A 16 15.87 17.32 -6.03
N SER A 17 15.53 18.61 -6.20
CA SER A 17 14.40 19.22 -5.51
C SER A 17 13.08 18.51 -5.85
N ASN A 18 12.87 18.16 -7.12
CA ASN A 18 11.69 17.40 -7.54
C ASN A 18 11.67 15.99 -6.94
N LEU A 19 12.82 15.31 -6.90
CA LEU A 19 12.94 13.99 -6.30
C LEU A 19 12.52 14.03 -4.82
N ASP A 20 13.07 14.97 -4.05
CA ASP A 20 12.76 15.14 -2.63
C ASP A 20 11.27 15.41 -2.40
N ILE A 21 10.68 16.30 -3.21
CA ILE A 21 9.25 16.62 -3.13
C ILE A 21 8.40 15.39 -3.42
N LYS A 22 8.71 14.64 -4.48
CA LYS A 22 7.91 13.50 -4.91
C LYS A 22 8.02 12.32 -3.93
N LEU A 23 9.21 12.05 -3.41
CA LEU A 23 9.44 10.94 -2.49
C LEU A 23 9.01 11.23 -1.05
N LYS A 24 8.81 12.50 -0.66
CA LYS A 24 8.31 12.89 0.68
C LYS A 24 7.00 12.20 1.08
N LYS A 25 6.18 11.79 0.12
CA LYS A 25 4.88 11.15 0.36
C LYS A 25 4.95 9.64 0.48
N VAL A 26 6.04 9.03 0.01
CA VAL A 26 6.28 7.61 0.20
C VAL A 26 6.85 7.40 1.60
N PRO A 27 6.27 6.50 2.42
CA PRO A 27 6.89 6.09 3.66
C PRO A 27 8.28 5.48 3.43
N TYR A 28 9.28 5.89 4.21
CA TYR A 28 10.65 5.35 4.15
C TYR A 28 10.73 3.81 4.26
N ARG A 29 9.74 3.18 4.91
CA ARG A 29 9.64 1.72 5.02
C ARG A 29 9.20 1.02 3.73
N ALA A 30 8.52 1.73 2.83
CA ALA A 30 8.05 1.15 1.58
C ALA A 30 9.22 0.85 0.65
N PHE A 31 10.27 1.69 0.68
CA PHE A 31 11.58 1.41 0.10
C PHE A 31 12.65 2.40 0.54
N LEU A 32 13.91 1.99 0.42
CA LEU A 32 15.06 2.87 0.62
C LEU A 32 15.11 3.91 -0.50
N THR A 33 14.90 5.18 -0.16
CA THR A 33 14.91 6.30 -1.11
C THR A 33 16.22 6.33 -1.91
N PRO A 34 16.21 6.11 -3.24
CA PRO A 34 17.40 6.19 -4.05
C PRO A 34 17.86 7.64 -4.11
N GLY A 35 19.17 7.85 -4.02
CA GLY A 35 19.77 9.13 -4.34
C GLY A 35 19.61 9.45 -5.83
N ILE A 36 19.69 10.73 -6.19
CA ILE A 36 19.58 11.15 -7.60
C ILE A 36 20.66 10.49 -8.49
N ALA A 37 21.84 10.26 -7.94
CA ALA A 37 22.92 9.55 -8.62
C ALA A 37 22.52 8.12 -8.98
N GLY A 38 21.82 7.41 -8.08
CA GLY A 38 21.31 6.06 -8.34
C GLY A 38 20.29 6.03 -9.48
N ILE A 39 19.46 7.07 -9.57
CA ILE A 39 18.50 7.25 -10.68
C ILE A 39 19.21 7.50 -12.01
N TYR A 40 20.23 8.37 -12.02
CA TYR A 40 20.98 8.66 -13.25
C TYR A 40 21.79 7.46 -13.75
N ASP A 41 22.40 6.73 -12.83
CA ASP A 41 23.21 5.55 -13.15
C ASP A 41 22.35 4.32 -13.47
N ALA A 42 21.01 4.41 -13.33
CA ALA A 42 20.06 3.32 -13.50
C ALA A 42 20.48 2.03 -12.77
N LYS A 43 21.01 2.19 -11.54
CA LYS A 43 21.46 1.05 -10.72
C LYS A 43 20.26 0.21 -10.29
N GLU A 44 20.52 -1.06 -9.98
CA GLU A 44 19.55 -2.01 -9.40
C GLU A 44 18.83 -1.41 -8.17
N ASP A 45 19.47 -0.48 -7.46
CA ASP A 45 18.92 0.32 -6.34
C ASP A 45 17.68 1.18 -6.69
N THR A 46 17.25 1.22 -7.95
CA THR A 46 16.02 1.90 -8.38
C THR A 46 14.79 0.98 -8.43
N VAL A 47 15.00 -0.33 -8.26
CA VAL A 47 13.91 -1.31 -8.15
C VAL A 47 13.38 -1.28 -6.73
N VAL A 48 12.08 -1.06 -6.62
CA VAL A 48 11.36 -1.14 -5.35
C VAL A 48 10.82 -2.56 -5.18
N GLU A 49 11.42 -3.32 -4.26
CA GLU A 49 11.14 -4.76 -4.03
C GLU A 49 9.64 -5.10 -3.92
N ARG A 50 8.84 -4.28 -3.24
CA ARG A 50 7.42 -4.58 -2.98
C ARG A 50 6.45 -3.84 -3.89
N VAL A 51 6.91 -3.42 -5.06
CA VAL A 51 6.11 -2.72 -6.06
C VAL A 51 6.15 -3.52 -7.38
N PRO A 52 5.01 -3.76 -8.03
CA PRO A 52 4.95 -4.40 -9.33
C PRO A 52 5.83 -3.70 -10.38
N GLY A 53 6.41 -4.47 -11.31
CA GLY A 53 7.33 -3.95 -12.34
C GLY A 53 6.74 -2.80 -13.19
N ASP A 54 5.44 -2.86 -13.47
CA ASP A 54 4.68 -1.83 -14.19
C ASP A 54 4.45 -0.55 -13.37
N LEU A 55 4.55 -0.63 -12.04
CA LEU A 55 4.30 0.47 -11.11
C LEU A 55 5.58 1.06 -10.50
N GLN A 56 6.76 0.66 -10.97
CA GLN A 56 8.06 1.13 -10.49
C GLN A 56 8.25 2.66 -10.62
N LEU A 57 9.39 3.17 -10.16
CA LEU A 57 9.68 4.61 -10.11
C LEU A 57 9.39 5.39 -11.42
N PRO A 58 9.62 4.86 -12.64
CA PRO A 58 9.22 5.54 -13.87
C PRO A 58 7.71 5.82 -13.96
N PHE A 59 6.87 4.85 -13.59
CA PHE A 59 5.42 5.03 -13.50
C PHE A 59 5.08 6.08 -12.44
N PHE A 60 5.62 5.92 -11.23
CA PHE A 60 5.37 6.85 -10.12
C PHE A 60 5.71 8.30 -10.49
N PHE A 61 6.87 8.53 -11.09
CA PHE A 61 7.30 9.88 -11.45
C PHE A 61 6.52 10.49 -12.62
N SER A 62 6.13 9.69 -13.61
CA SER A 62 5.34 10.14 -14.76
C SER A 62 3.88 10.42 -14.40
N ARG A 63 3.31 9.66 -13.45
CA ARG A 63 1.92 9.80 -12.96
C ARG A 63 1.80 10.58 -11.65
N TYR A 64 2.90 11.13 -11.11
CA TYR A 64 2.91 11.78 -9.79
C TYR A 64 1.82 12.84 -9.61
N ASN A 65 1.60 13.69 -10.61
CA ASN A 65 0.58 14.73 -10.50
C ASN A 65 -0.84 14.17 -10.41
N ASP A 66 -1.10 13.05 -11.09
CA ASP A 66 -2.40 12.38 -11.05
C ASP A 66 -2.59 11.69 -9.68
N ILE A 67 -1.56 11.04 -9.15
CA ILE A 67 -1.53 10.52 -7.77
C ILE A 67 -1.75 11.65 -6.75
N ALA A 68 -1.09 12.80 -6.93
CA ALA A 68 -1.24 13.94 -6.02
C ALA A 68 -2.65 14.53 -6.03
N ARG A 69 -3.35 14.51 -7.17
CA ARG A 69 -4.75 14.97 -7.29
C ARG A 69 -5.72 14.10 -6.50
N THR A 70 -5.43 12.81 -6.29
CA THR A 70 -6.27 11.95 -5.41
C THR A 70 -6.05 12.26 -3.93
N GLY A 71 -5.07 13.12 -3.61
CA GLY A 71 -4.64 13.36 -2.25
C GLY A 71 -3.83 12.21 -1.65
N PHE A 72 -3.30 11.32 -2.49
CA PHE A 72 -2.60 10.10 -2.07
C PHE A 72 -3.50 9.12 -1.30
N ILE A 73 -4.79 9.11 -1.63
CA ILE A 73 -5.81 8.25 -1.01
C ILE A 73 -6.30 7.27 -2.08
N ALA A 74 -6.31 5.98 -1.74
CA ALA A 74 -6.80 4.94 -2.63
C ALA A 74 -8.33 4.99 -2.67
N ARG A 75 -8.91 4.95 -3.88
CA ARG A 75 -10.38 4.92 -4.06
C ARG A 75 -10.75 4.06 -5.26
N VAL A 76 -11.83 3.30 -5.11
CA VAL A 76 -12.38 2.44 -6.17
C VAL A 76 -12.89 3.24 -7.38
N ASP A 77 -13.30 4.49 -7.17
CA ASP A 77 -13.82 5.39 -8.21
C ASP A 77 -12.72 6.15 -8.98
N THR A 78 -11.44 5.84 -8.72
CA THR A 78 -10.33 6.45 -9.46
C THR A 78 -10.39 6.00 -10.93
N PRO A 79 -10.49 6.93 -11.91
CA PRO A 79 -10.67 6.55 -13.33
C PRO A 79 -9.56 5.67 -13.88
N ASP A 80 -8.34 5.88 -13.41
CA ASP A 80 -7.18 5.06 -13.70
C ASP A 80 -6.84 4.23 -12.46
N PHE A 81 -7.11 2.93 -12.52
CA PHE A 81 -6.92 2.04 -11.38
C PHE A 81 -5.45 1.81 -11.06
N ASP A 82 -4.52 2.01 -12.01
CA ASP A 82 -3.08 1.87 -11.75
C ASP A 82 -2.57 2.96 -10.79
N ILE A 83 -3.20 4.15 -10.79
CA ILE A 83 -2.96 5.17 -9.76
C ILE A 83 -3.31 4.64 -8.37
N CYS A 84 -4.44 3.93 -8.28
CA CYS A 84 -4.90 3.33 -7.04
C CYS A 84 -3.98 2.19 -6.58
N ARG A 85 -3.60 1.29 -7.50
CA ARG A 85 -2.61 0.23 -7.26
C ARG A 85 -1.29 0.84 -6.76
N ALA A 86 -0.79 1.89 -7.39
CA ALA A 86 0.42 2.57 -6.94
C ALA A 86 0.28 3.14 -5.51
N ILE A 87 -0.86 3.70 -5.13
CA ILE A 87 -1.10 4.18 -3.76
C ILE A 87 -1.02 3.04 -2.73
N TRP A 88 -1.56 1.87 -3.06
CA TRP A 88 -1.47 0.66 -2.23
C TRP A 88 -0.03 0.17 -2.07
N TYR A 89 0.68 -0.06 -3.18
CA TYR A 89 2.03 -0.65 -3.16
C TYR A 89 3.08 0.29 -2.56
N TYR A 90 3.01 1.59 -2.86
CA TYR A 90 3.85 2.58 -2.20
C TYR A 90 3.36 2.95 -0.79
N GLN A 91 2.28 2.31 -0.31
CA GLN A 91 1.74 2.46 1.04
C GLN A 91 1.44 3.92 1.44
N MET A 92 1.03 4.74 0.46
CA MET A 92 0.81 6.17 0.66
C MET A 92 -0.47 6.45 1.45
N ASP A 93 -1.44 5.54 1.37
CA ASP A 93 -2.66 5.58 2.16
C ASP A 93 -2.59 4.61 3.35
N LYS A 94 -2.54 5.17 4.56
CA LYS A 94 -2.43 4.38 5.80
C LYS A 94 -3.70 3.59 6.13
N LYS A 95 -4.82 3.87 5.46
CA LYS A 95 -6.08 3.13 5.62
C LYS A 95 -6.19 1.97 4.62
N HIS A 96 -5.45 2.04 3.53
CA HIS A 96 -5.47 1.09 2.41
C HIS A 96 -4.05 0.58 2.15
N THR A 97 -3.63 -0.38 2.98
CA THR A 97 -2.26 -0.90 2.93
C THR A 97 -2.22 -2.31 3.50
N PHE A 98 -1.30 -3.12 2.95
CA PHE A 98 -1.00 -4.46 3.47
C PHE A 98 0.09 -4.45 4.55
N ASP A 99 0.62 -3.27 4.89
CA ASP A 99 1.80 -3.15 5.73
C ASP A 99 1.48 -3.32 7.22
N ILE A 100 2.29 -4.15 7.88
CA ILE A 100 2.11 -4.58 9.27
C ILE A 100 2.28 -3.45 10.30
N TYR A 101 2.97 -2.37 9.93
CA TYR A 101 3.27 -1.27 10.84
C TYR A 101 2.05 -0.36 11.05
N TYR A 102 1.07 -0.39 10.15
CA TYR A 102 -0.14 0.40 10.29
C TYR A 102 -1.18 -0.28 11.17
N CYS A 103 -1.66 0.47 12.16
CA CYS A 103 -2.69 0.00 13.09
C CYS A 103 -4.01 -0.34 12.38
N GLN A 104 -4.39 0.48 11.39
CA GLN A 104 -5.57 0.26 10.53
C GLN A 104 -5.49 -1.12 9.85
N ALA A 105 -4.37 -1.44 9.21
CA ALA A 105 -4.19 -2.70 8.48
C ALA A 105 -4.31 -3.92 9.40
N ARG A 106 -3.66 -3.88 10.58
CA ARG A 106 -3.71 -4.97 11.57
C ARG A 106 -5.10 -5.22 12.13
N PHE A 107 -5.88 -4.16 12.41
CA PHE A 107 -7.24 -4.35 12.90
C PHE A 107 -8.21 -4.79 11.80
N ASN A 108 -8.03 -4.33 10.57
CA ASN A 108 -8.77 -4.87 9.44
C ASN A 108 -8.49 -6.36 9.24
N LEU A 109 -7.22 -6.77 9.36
CA LEU A 109 -6.83 -8.18 9.31
C LEU A 109 -7.52 -8.98 10.43
N LEU A 110 -7.52 -8.46 11.66
CA LEU A 110 -8.18 -9.12 12.78
C LEU A 110 -9.69 -9.29 12.53
N VAL A 111 -10.37 -8.26 12.02
CA VAL A 111 -11.80 -8.35 11.67
C VAL A 111 -12.03 -9.37 10.57
N ALA A 112 -11.21 -9.39 9.52
CA ALA A 112 -11.30 -10.36 8.44
C ALA A 112 -11.13 -11.80 8.94
N VAL A 113 -10.12 -12.06 9.78
CA VAL A 113 -9.88 -13.38 10.38
C VAL A 113 -11.04 -13.81 11.27
N LEU A 114 -11.59 -12.91 12.08
CA LEU A 114 -12.78 -13.18 12.90
C LEU A 114 -14.00 -13.50 12.04
N ALA A 115 -14.23 -12.74 10.96
CA ALA A 115 -15.34 -12.99 10.04
C ALA A 115 -15.23 -14.39 9.40
N LYS A 116 -14.02 -14.79 8.98
CA LYS A 116 -13.73 -16.13 8.47
C LYS A 116 -14.01 -17.21 9.51
N ALA A 117 -13.39 -17.11 10.69
CA ALA A 117 -13.52 -18.10 11.75
C ALA A 117 -14.96 -18.29 12.26
N MET A 118 -15.77 -17.22 12.27
CA MET A 118 -17.18 -17.30 12.64
C MET A 118 -18.04 -17.96 11.55
N SER A 119 -17.70 -17.73 10.28
CA SER A 119 -18.39 -18.34 9.14
C SER A 119 -18.18 -19.86 9.10
N ASP A 120 -16.97 -20.33 9.40
CA ASP A 120 -16.63 -21.76 9.46
C ASP A 120 -17.45 -22.51 10.53
N LYS A 121 -17.81 -21.83 11.62
CA LYS A 121 -18.62 -22.39 12.71
C LYS A 121 -20.12 -22.42 12.41
N SER A 122 -20.52 -22.28 11.14
CA SER A 122 -21.91 -22.23 10.69
C SER A 122 -22.71 -21.06 11.25
N ILE A 123 -22.05 -20.08 11.87
CA ILE A 123 -22.70 -18.86 12.35
C ILE A 123 -22.68 -17.89 11.17
N ARG A 124 -23.78 -17.84 10.40
CA ARG A 124 -23.92 -16.96 9.23
C ARG A 124 -24.04 -15.49 9.66
N ILE A 125 -22.92 -14.90 10.06
CA ILE A 125 -22.80 -13.48 10.40
C ILE A 125 -22.39 -12.66 9.16
N CYS A 126 -21.74 -13.29 8.18
CA CYS A 126 -21.15 -12.63 7.02
C CYS A 126 -21.83 -13.08 5.72
N ALA A 127 -22.11 -12.13 4.83
CA ALA A 127 -22.57 -12.44 3.48
C ALA A 127 -21.43 -13.14 2.70
N PRO A 128 -21.72 -14.04 1.73
CA PRO A 128 -20.68 -14.75 0.99
C PRO A 128 -19.66 -13.82 0.31
N GLU A 129 -20.12 -12.69 -0.22
CA GLU A 129 -19.27 -11.69 -0.88
C GLU A 129 -18.35 -10.96 0.10
N ALA A 130 -18.85 -10.65 1.30
CA ALA A 130 -18.06 -10.06 2.39
C ALA A 130 -17.00 -11.04 2.91
N LEU A 131 -17.34 -12.33 2.98
CA LEU A 131 -16.38 -13.38 3.32
C LEU A 131 -15.30 -13.51 2.24
N ARG A 132 -15.67 -13.52 0.95
CA ARG A 132 -14.70 -13.52 -0.16
C ARG A 132 -13.75 -12.32 -0.11
N PHE A 133 -14.29 -11.14 0.18
CA PHE A 133 -13.49 -9.92 0.36
C PHE A 133 -12.50 -10.06 1.53
N ALA A 134 -12.98 -10.56 2.69
CA ALA A 134 -12.16 -10.78 3.87
C ALA A 134 -11.04 -11.81 3.62
N GLU A 135 -11.35 -12.93 2.97
CA GLU A 135 -10.39 -13.98 2.63
C GLU A 135 -9.30 -13.46 1.68
N ALA A 136 -9.69 -12.76 0.61
CA ALA A 136 -8.74 -12.16 -0.31
C ALA A 136 -7.81 -11.15 0.38
N TYR A 137 -8.33 -10.35 1.32
CA TYR A 137 -7.50 -9.42 2.09
C TYR A 137 -6.52 -10.15 3.02
N ILE A 138 -6.94 -11.24 3.66
CA ILE A 138 -6.05 -12.07 4.50
C ILE A 138 -4.91 -12.62 3.65
N ASP A 139 -5.22 -13.20 2.48
CA ASP A 139 -4.23 -13.81 1.60
C ASP A 139 -3.23 -12.75 1.07
N ALA A 140 -3.74 -11.60 0.62
CA ALA A 140 -2.93 -10.46 0.18
C ALA A 140 -1.99 -9.95 1.30
N TRP A 141 -2.50 -9.81 2.52
CA TRP A 141 -1.73 -9.33 3.67
C TRP A 141 -0.66 -10.35 4.10
N CYS A 142 -1.03 -11.63 4.17
CA CYS A 142 -0.11 -12.72 4.49
C CYS A 142 1.02 -12.79 3.46
N TRP A 143 0.69 -12.70 2.18
CA TRP A 143 1.69 -12.69 1.12
C TRP A 143 2.65 -11.51 1.24
N HIS A 144 2.13 -10.29 1.40
CA HIS A 144 2.95 -9.08 1.59
C HIS A 144 3.88 -9.17 2.81
N THR A 145 3.49 -9.90 3.85
CA THR A 145 4.23 -9.97 5.11
C THR A 145 5.26 -11.11 5.12
N ILE A 146 4.89 -12.28 4.62
CA ILE A 146 5.61 -13.54 4.83
C ILE A 146 6.48 -13.88 3.62
N ASN A 147 6.05 -13.55 2.41
CA ASN A 147 6.73 -14.01 1.21
C ASN A 147 7.88 -13.06 0.81
N PRO A 148 9.13 -13.55 0.70
CA PRO A 148 10.24 -12.79 0.15
C PRO A 148 10.22 -12.72 -1.39
N ASP A 149 9.38 -13.50 -2.07
CA ASP A 149 9.29 -13.51 -3.53
C ASP A 149 8.61 -12.26 -4.04
N ILE A 150 9.44 -11.34 -4.52
CA ILE A 150 9.07 -10.01 -5.02
C ILE A 150 8.47 -10.05 -6.42
N ASP A 151 8.52 -11.17 -7.14
CA ASP A 151 8.08 -11.24 -8.54
C ASP A 151 6.64 -11.75 -8.69
N MET A 152 6.03 -12.21 -7.59
CA MET A 152 4.66 -12.71 -7.57
C MET A 152 3.77 -11.80 -6.72
N PHE A 153 3.00 -10.91 -7.35
CA PHE A 153 2.04 -10.03 -6.68
C PHE A 153 0.59 -10.57 -6.70
N THR A 154 0.42 -11.83 -7.09
CA THR A 154 -0.88 -12.41 -7.45
C THR A 154 -1.95 -12.26 -6.35
N PRO A 155 -1.71 -12.55 -5.06
CA PRO A 155 -2.76 -12.41 -4.04
C PRO A 155 -3.20 -10.96 -3.83
N GLN A 156 -2.25 -10.02 -3.87
CA GLN A 156 -2.55 -8.59 -3.74
C GLN A 156 -3.36 -8.08 -4.94
N GLU A 157 -2.98 -8.45 -6.16
CA GLU A 157 -3.74 -8.08 -7.37
C GLU A 157 -5.16 -8.67 -7.35
N ILE A 158 -5.32 -9.95 -6.98
CA ILE A 158 -6.64 -10.57 -6.81
C ILE A 158 -7.49 -9.79 -5.80
N PHE A 159 -6.92 -9.40 -4.66
CA PHE A 159 -7.64 -8.59 -3.69
C PHE A 159 -8.03 -7.22 -4.27
N LEU A 160 -7.13 -6.54 -4.96
CA LEU A 160 -7.40 -5.22 -5.55
C LEU A 160 -8.50 -5.30 -6.62
N ASP A 161 -8.55 -6.36 -7.42
CA ASP A 161 -9.64 -6.62 -8.36
C ASP A 161 -10.97 -6.84 -7.63
N ILE A 162 -10.99 -7.67 -6.59
CA ILE A 162 -12.20 -7.89 -5.77
C ILE A 162 -12.67 -6.59 -5.10
N TRP A 163 -11.74 -5.76 -4.61
CA TRP A 163 -12.05 -4.47 -4.00
C TRP A 163 -12.59 -3.48 -5.02
N ARG A 164 -12.02 -3.44 -6.23
CA ARG A 164 -12.47 -2.58 -7.32
C ARG A 164 -13.87 -2.92 -7.81
N GLU A 165 -14.15 -4.20 -7.98
CA GLU A 165 -15.42 -4.69 -8.53
C GLU A 165 -16.54 -4.78 -7.48
N GLY A 166 -16.16 -4.87 -6.21
CA GLY A 166 -17.07 -5.04 -5.09
C GLY A 166 -17.62 -3.74 -4.51
N HIS A 167 -18.49 -3.89 -3.51
CA HIS A 167 -19.07 -2.80 -2.70
C HIS A 167 -18.56 -2.78 -1.26
N TYR A 168 -17.61 -3.65 -0.93
CA TYR A 168 -16.97 -3.70 0.38
C TYR A 168 -15.68 -2.90 0.39
N ASP A 169 -15.38 -2.30 1.53
CA ASP A 169 -14.16 -1.54 1.75
C ASP A 169 -13.56 -1.91 3.11
N LEU A 170 -12.30 -1.55 3.32
CA LEU A 170 -11.67 -1.67 4.63
C LEU A 170 -12.30 -0.68 5.62
N ILE A 171 -12.35 -1.09 6.89
CA ILE A 171 -12.87 -0.26 7.96
C ILE A 171 -11.87 0.86 8.23
N ALA A 172 -12.30 2.11 8.03
CA ALA A 172 -11.55 3.30 8.42
C ALA A 172 -11.79 3.61 9.91
N PHE A 173 -11.04 2.96 10.79
CA PHE A 173 -11.19 3.18 12.23
C PHE A 173 -10.82 4.61 12.64
N THR A 174 -11.62 5.19 13.54
CA THR A 174 -11.26 6.44 14.22
C THR A 174 -10.20 6.20 15.30
N SER A 175 -9.52 7.25 15.74
CA SER A 175 -8.53 7.13 16.83
C SER A 175 -9.12 6.56 18.12
N SER A 176 -10.37 6.89 18.44
CA SER A 176 -11.05 6.34 19.63
C SER A 176 -11.35 4.85 19.48
N GLN A 177 -11.77 4.40 18.29
CA GLN A 177 -11.99 2.99 17.98
C GLN A 177 -10.68 2.20 18.02
N LEU A 178 -9.60 2.71 17.42
CA LEU A 178 -8.26 2.09 17.50
C LEU A 178 -7.78 1.96 18.95
N ASN A 179 -7.97 3.00 19.77
CA ASN A 179 -7.63 2.95 21.19
C ASN A 179 -8.47 1.92 21.95
N ALA A 180 -9.76 1.82 21.66
CA ALA A 180 -10.64 0.83 22.27
C ALA A 180 -10.26 -0.60 21.87
N ALA A 181 -9.99 -0.84 20.57
CA ALA A 181 -9.56 -2.11 20.04
C ALA A 181 -8.21 -2.55 20.64
N ASN A 182 -7.25 -1.61 20.77
CA ASN A 182 -5.97 -1.91 21.41
C ASN A 182 -6.14 -2.28 22.89
N ARG A 183 -7.01 -1.59 23.63
CA ARG A 183 -7.33 -1.97 25.03
C ARG A 183 -7.95 -3.37 25.10
N ALA A 184 -8.86 -3.71 24.19
CA ALA A 184 -9.45 -5.05 24.12
C ALA A 184 -8.39 -6.12 23.82
N TYR A 185 -7.50 -5.85 22.87
CA TYR A 185 -6.36 -6.71 22.55
C TYR A 185 -5.43 -6.95 23.75
N GLN A 186 -5.05 -5.90 24.50
CA GLN A 186 -4.21 -6.07 25.68
C GLN A 186 -4.88 -6.94 26.76
N LYS A 187 -6.20 -6.80 26.95
CA LYS A 187 -6.96 -7.67 27.87
C LYS A 187 -6.96 -9.12 27.40
N LEU A 188 -7.19 -9.36 26.12
CA LEU A 188 -7.17 -10.71 25.53
C LEU A 188 -5.78 -11.34 25.67
N LYS A 189 -4.72 -10.59 25.35
CA LYS A 189 -3.33 -11.05 25.45
C LYS A 189 -2.97 -11.49 26.87
N ALA A 190 -3.51 -10.84 27.90
CA ALA A 190 -3.29 -11.25 29.29
C ALA A 190 -3.98 -12.57 29.68
N GLN A 191 -4.91 -13.06 28.85
CA GLN A 191 -5.70 -14.28 29.09
C GLN A 191 -5.23 -15.47 28.24
N VAL A 192 -4.50 -15.22 27.16
CA VAL A 192 -3.94 -16.26 26.29
C VAL A 192 -2.53 -16.58 26.79
N PRO A 193 -2.26 -17.82 27.25
CA PRO A 193 -0.97 -18.22 27.81
C PRO A 193 0.18 -18.20 26.80
#